data_AF-A0A0D2EQ12-F1
#
_entry.id   AF-A0A0D2EQ12-F1
#
_cell.length_a   1.000
_cell.length_b   1.000
_cell.length_c   1.000
_cell.angle_alpha   90.00
_cell.angle_beta   90.00
_cell.angle_gamma   90.00
#
_symmetry.space_group_name_H-M   'P 1'
#
loop_
_entity.id
_entity.type
_entity.pdbx_description
1 polymer ?
#
loop_
_entity_poly.entity_id
_entity_poly.type
_entity_poly.pdbx_seq_one_letter_code
_entity_poly.pdbx_strand_id
1 'polypeptide(L)'
;MAMTTPTSSPLSALRQLGDRRARGIVAFDPYTTSSETLQQWHRLGVRGVRINLKFVGATMDRSTFERLLRRSAHAARPLSWVIQLHIPMVLVDWLVEFAADLDVKICLDHFGSPDLSPSLIDTTDPYSIAGFRSLVDLLAQGKTYVKFSAPYRVSHDTALGDLAPLALELLRVVGTTRLVFATDWPHTRFNGLSIAPFVQQCIEWCKHDRILIDRLFQGNAEDLWAVNRTTSGTSNL
;
A
#
# COMPACT_ATOMS: atom_id res chain seq x y z
N MET A 1 -0.77 -13.45 -7.68
CA MET A 1 0.65 -13.04 -7.79
C MET A 1 0.99 -13.00 -9.27
N ALA A 2 1.20 -11.80 -9.84
CA ALA A 2 1.46 -11.62 -11.26
C ALA A 2 2.98 -11.51 -11.49
N MET A 3 3.56 -12.47 -12.21
CA MET A 3 4.87 -12.32 -12.82
C MET A 3 4.70 -11.45 -14.06
N THR A 4 5.39 -10.30 -14.12
CA THR A 4 5.41 -9.43 -15.30
C THR A 4 6.85 -9.20 -15.72
N THR A 5 7.19 -9.45 -16.98
CA THR A 5 8.50 -9.12 -17.52
C THR A 5 8.80 -7.61 -17.39
N PRO A 6 10.06 -7.18 -17.25
CA PRO A 6 10.44 -5.81 -16.86
C PRO A 6 10.01 -4.69 -17.82
N THR A 7 9.46 -5.02 -18.99
CA THR A 7 9.21 -4.08 -20.10
C THR A 7 7.75 -3.95 -20.51
N SER A 8 6.82 -4.64 -19.84
CA SER A 8 5.38 -4.53 -20.17
C SER A 8 4.67 -3.50 -19.30
N SER A 9 4.00 -2.53 -19.93
CA SER A 9 3.09 -1.61 -19.23
C SER A 9 2.06 -2.41 -18.40
N PRO A 10 1.63 -1.94 -17.22
CA PRO A 10 0.59 -2.60 -16.42
C PRO A 10 -0.65 -3.00 -17.23
N LEU A 11 -1.01 -2.22 -18.25
CA LEU A 11 -2.15 -2.49 -19.13
C LEU A 11 -1.89 -3.70 -20.06
N SER A 12 -0.66 -3.86 -20.54
CA SER A 12 -0.29 -5.02 -21.37
C SER A 12 -0.31 -6.31 -20.55
N ALA A 13 0.25 -6.26 -19.33
CA ALA A 13 0.21 -7.38 -18.40
C ALA A 13 -1.23 -7.79 -18.04
N LEU A 14 -2.11 -6.81 -17.80
CA LEU A 14 -3.52 -7.08 -17.52
C LEU A 14 -4.24 -7.78 -18.69
N ARG A 15 -3.97 -7.38 -19.94
CA ARG A 15 -4.54 -8.04 -21.12
C ARG A 15 -4.11 -9.50 -21.23
N GLN A 16 -2.87 -9.82 -20.84
CA GLN A 16 -2.33 -11.18 -20.90
C GLN A 16 -2.83 -12.06 -19.74
N LEU A 17 -2.87 -11.50 -18.53
CA LEU A 17 -3.19 -12.27 -17.32
C LEU A 17 -4.70 -12.40 -17.10
N GLY A 18 -5.47 -11.42 -17.56
CA GLY A 18 -6.90 -11.30 -17.33
C GLY A 18 -7.25 -10.81 -15.92
N ASP A 19 -8.46 -10.29 -15.79
CA ASP A 19 -9.01 -9.74 -14.55
C ASP A 19 -9.41 -10.82 -13.52
N ARG A 20 -9.20 -12.11 -13.79
CA ARG A 20 -9.34 -13.14 -12.74
C ARG A 20 -8.06 -13.34 -11.95
N ARG A 21 -6.90 -13.06 -12.55
CA ARG A 21 -5.58 -13.35 -11.97
C ARG A 21 -4.80 -12.11 -11.57
N ALA A 22 -5.17 -10.95 -12.13
CA ALA A 22 -4.46 -9.71 -11.90
C ALA A 22 -5.42 -8.53 -11.64
N ARG A 23 -4.89 -7.58 -10.87
CA ARG A 23 -5.41 -6.22 -10.73
C ARG A 23 -4.26 -5.27 -11.01
N GLY A 24 -4.58 -4.14 -11.63
CA GLY A 24 -3.59 -3.13 -11.98
C GLY A 24 -3.79 -1.85 -11.20
N ILE A 25 -2.69 -1.13 -11.05
CA ILE A 25 -2.65 0.23 -10.54
C ILE A 25 -1.82 1.01 -11.54
N VAL A 26 -2.30 2.18 -11.92
CA VAL A 26 -1.70 3.02 -12.96
C VAL A 26 -1.23 4.34 -12.38
N ALA A 27 -0.23 4.96 -12.99
CA ALA A 27 0.04 6.38 -12.77
C ALA A 27 -0.59 7.15 -13.93
N PHE A 28 -1.28 8.25 -13.62
CA PHE A 28 -1.85 9.15 -14.63
C PHE A 28 -1.92 10.57 -14.08
N ASP A 29 -2.08 11.53 -14.98
CA ASP A 29 -2.33 12.92 -14.63
C ASP A 29 -3.84 13.16 -14.49
N PRO A 30 -4.35 13.47 -13.29
CA PRO A 30 -5.78 13.63 -13.04
C PRO A 30 -6.36 14.96 -13.56
N TYR A 31 -5.52 15.83 -14.13
CA TYR A 31 -5.97 17.05 -14.82
C TYR A 31 -6.26 16.80 -16.31
N THR A 32 -5.57 15.85 -16.94
CA THR A 32 -5.63 15.63 -18.39
C THR A 32 -6.22 14.29 -18.81
N THR A 33 -6.26 13.29 -17.91
CA THR A 33 -6.79 11.96 -18.23
C THR A 33 -8.32 11.96 -18.24
N SER A 34 -8.91 11.50 -19.35
CA SER A 34 -10.36 11.51 -19.55
C SER A 34 -11.09 10.40 -18.77
N SER A 35 -12.37 10.62 -18.48
CA SER A 35 -13.20 9.65 -17.75
C SER A 35 -13.37 8.33 -18.53
N GLU A 36 -13.43 8.41 -19.85
CA GLU A 36 -13.58 7.28 -20.77
C GLU A 36 -12.34 6.39 -20.74
N THR A 37 -11.17 7.00 -20.65
CA THR A 37 -9.88 6.31 -20.49
C THR A 37 -9.86 5.53 -19.17
N LEU A 38 -10.29 6.16 -18.07
CA LEU A 38 -10.34 5.51 -16.76
C LEU A 38 -11.34 4.33 -16.75
N GLN A 39 -12.49 4.49 -17.39
CA GLN A 39 -13.46 3.40 -17.56
C GLN A 39 -12.90 2.24 -18.38
N GLN A 40 -12.17 2.53 -19.46
CA GLN A 40 -11.50 1.51 -20.26
C GLN A 40 -10.49 0.73 -19.42
N TRP A 41 -9.66 1.43 -18.64
CA TRP A 41 -8.71 0.79 -17.74
C TRP A 41 -9.38 -0.02 -16.63
N HIS A 42 -10.51 0.47 -16.10
CA HIS A 42 -11.28 -0.27 -15.11
C HIS A 42 -11.79 -1.61 -15.67
N ARG A 43 -12.32 -1.61 -16.90
CA ARG A 43 -12.73 -2.83 -17.62
C ARG A 43 -11.57 -3.79 -17.87
N LEU A 44 -10.34 -3.29 -18.03
CA LEU A 44 -9.14 -4.12 -18.15
C LEU A 44 -8.66 -4.71 -16.80
N GLY A 45 -9.21 -4.28 -15.67
CA GLY A 45 -8.82 -4.77 -14.34
C GLY A 45 -8.03 -3.78 -13.48
N VAL A 46 -7.91 -2.51 -13.90
CA VAL A 46 -7.33 -1.47 -13.05
C VAL A 46 -8.27 -1.13 -11.90
N ARG A 47 -7.72 -0.97 -10.70
CA ARG A 47 -8.47 -0.67 -9.45
C ARG A 47 -7.86 0.46 -8.63
N GLY A 48 -6.89 1.17 -9.18
CA GLY A 48 -6.26 2.25 -8.43
C GLY A 48 -5.35 3.12 -9.24
N VAL A 49 -5.01 4.25 -8.63
CA VAL A 49 -3.96 5.16 -9.06
C VAL A 49 -2.79 5.09 -8.09
N ARG A 50 -1.55 5.13 -8.61
CA ARG A 50 -0.35 5.26 -7.80
C ARG A 50 0.21 6.66 -7.93
N ILE A 51 0.43 7.31 -6.79
CA ILE A 51 1.10 8.61 -6.67
C ILE A 51 2.37 8.38 -5.86
N ASN A 52 3.53 8.62 -6.47
CA ASN A 52 4.83 8.44 -5.85
C ASN A 52 5.52 9.81 -5.69
N LEU A 53 5.62 10.28 -4.45
CA LEU A 53 6.22 11.56 -4.09
C LEU A 53 7.40 11.39 -3.13
N LYS A 54 7.89 10.17 -2.88
CA LYS A 54 8.98 9.92 -1.92
C LYS A 54 10.23 10.77 -2.20
N PHE A 55 10.52 11.06 -3.47
CA PHE A 55 11.67 11.90 -3.88
C PHE A 55 11.30 13.37 -4.14
N VAL A 56 10.01 13.73 -4.12
CA VAL A 56 9.50 15.09 -4.35
C VAL A 56 9.09 15.77 -3.04
N GLY A 57 8.99 15.02 -1.94
CA GLY A 57 8.40 15.49 -0.67
C GLY A 57 9.02 16.78 -0.10
N ALA A 58 10.31 17.05 -0.30
CA ALA A 58 10.95 18.27 0.18
C ALA A 58 10.64 19.52 -0.66
N THR A 59 10.16 19.35 -1.91
CA THR A 59 9.86 20.48 -2.82
C THR A 59 8.37 20.72 -3.00
N MET A 60 7.52 19.82 -2.51
CA MET A 60 6.07 19.95 -2.59
C MET A 60 5.50 20.63 -1.36
N ASP A 61 4.79 21.74 -1.56
CA ASP A 61 4.03 22.38 -0.50
C ASP A 61 2.73 21.63 -0.20
N ARG A 62 2.19 21.85 1.01
CA ARG A 62 0.98 21.20 1.50
C ARG A 62 -0.24 21.44 0.61
N SER A 63 -0.41 22.64 0.06
CA SER A 63 -1.58 22.97 -0.77
C SER A 63 -1.54 22.21 -2.11
N THR A 64 -0.35 22.05 -2.69
CA THR A 64 -0.14 21.27 -3.91
C THR A 64 -0.38 19.77 -3.66
N PHE A 65 0.09 19.25 -2.52
CA PHE A 65 -0.16 17.87 -2.09
C PHE A 65 -1.66 17.59 -1.95
N GLU A 66 -2.38 18.42 -1.20
CA GLU A 66 -3.82 18.28 -0.99
C GLU A 66 -4.60 18.40 -2.31
N ARG A 67 -4.27 19.40 -3.14
CA ARG A 67 -4.94 19.61 -4.44
C ARG A 67 -4.76 18.41 -5.37
N LEU A 68 -3.56 17.81 -5.43
CA LEU A 68 -3.30 16.60 -6.20
C LEU A 68 -4.14 15.42 -5.71
N LEU A 69 -4.21 15.20 -4.39
CA LEU A 69 -4.98 14.08 -3.83
C LEU A 69 -6.49 14.26 -4.00
N ARG A 70 -7.02 15.47 -3.79
CA ARG A 70 -8.45 15.78 -4.02
C ARG A 70 -8.82 15.57 -5.49
N ARG A 71 -7.96 15.99 -6.43
CA ARG A 71 -8.19 15.79 -7.86
C ARG A 71 -8.14 14.29 -8.24
N SER A 72 -7.17 13.56 -7.70
CA SER A 72 -7.04 12.11 -7.91
C SER A 72 -8.22 11.34 -7.32
N ALA A 73 -8.69 11.73 -6.12
CA ALA A 73 -9.88 11.14 -5.50
C ALA A 73 -11.13 11.40 -6.32
N HIS A 74 -11.32 12.62 -6.85
CA HIS A 74 -12.44 12.93 -7.73
C HIS A 74 -12.50 12.00 -8.96
N ALA A 75 -11.35 11.70 -9.57
CA ALA A 75 -11.27 10.76 -10.69
C ALA A 75 -11.47 9.29 -10.26
N ALA A 76 -11.02 8.92 -9.06
CA ALA A 76 -11.06 7.54 -8.55
C ALA A 76 -12.43 7.11 -8.01
N ARG A 77 -13.20 8.03 -7.39
CA ARG A 77 -14.47 7.73 -6.70
C ARG A 77 -15.50 6.99 -7.58
N PRO A 78 -15.81 7.43 -8.82
CA PRO A 78 -16.84 6.77 -9.63
C PRO A 78 -16.54 5.31 -9.97
N LEU A 79 -15.27 4.90 -9.84
CA LEU A 79 -14.80 3.56 -10.14
C LEU A 79 -14.46 2.73 -8.89
N SER A 80 -14.70 3.29 -7.70
CA SER A 80 -14.26 2.73 -6.41
C SER A 80 -12.76 2.40 -6.38
N TRP A 81 -11.95 3.25 -7.02
CA TRP A 81 -10.51 3.04 -7.09
C TRP A 81 -9.81 3.43 -5.78
N VAL A 82 -8.73 2.71 -5.49
CA VAL A 82 -7.81 2.99 -4.38
C VAL A 82 -6.78 4.03 -4.83
N ILE A 83 -6.45 4.98 -3.95
CA ILE A 83 -5.24 5.80 -4.10
C ILE A 83 -4.09 5.13 -3.36
N GLN A 84 -3.13 4.60 -4.11
CA GLN A 84 -1.88 4.10 -3.55
C GLN A 84 -0.85 5.23 -3.47
N LEU A 85 -0.33 5.49 -2.27
CA LEU A 85 0.61 6.58 -2.01
C LEU A 85 1.96 6.03 -1.58
N HIS A 86 3.02 6.53 -2.21
CA HIS A 86 4.38 6.40 -1.71
C HIS A 86 4.92 7.80 -1.38
N ILE A 87 4.87 8.14 -0.10
CA ILE A 87 5.26 9.44 0.47
C ILE A 87 6.17 9.20 1.69
N PRO A 88 7.04 10.14 2.08
CA PRO A 88 7.70 10.06 3.39
C PRO A 88 6.65 10.08 4.52
N MET A 89 6.87 9.30 5.58
CA MET A 89 5.92 9.18 6.69
C MET A 89 5.53 10.53 7.33
N VAL A 90 6.46 11.49 7.41
CA VAL A 90 6.18 12.84 7.93
C VAL A 90 5.06 13.56 7.17
N LEU A 91 4.83 13.26 5.89
CA LEU A 91 3.73 13.87 5.12
C LEU A 91 2.35 13.28 5.48
N VAL A 92 2.32 12.19 6.26
CA VAL A 92 1.08 11.64 6.80
C VAL A 92 0.42 12.64 7.77
N ASP A 93 1.20 13.51 8.41
CA ASP A 93 0.69 14.61 9.26
C ASP A 93 -0.22 15.55 8.48
N TRP A 94 0.05 15.78 7.19
CA TRP A 94 -0.86 16.59 6.36
C TRP A 94 -2.05 15.77 5.89
N LEU A 95 -1.82 14.51 5.51
CA LEU A 95 -2.84 13.63 4.95
C LEU A 95 -3.97 13.36 5.95
N VAL A 96 -3.63 13.12 7.22
CA VAL A 96 -4.61 12.76 8.26
C VAL A 96 -5.71 13.81 8.44
N GLU A 97 -5.40 15.08 8.15
CA GLU A 97 -6.32 16.21 8.32
C GLU A 97 -7.46 16.24 7.27
N PHE A 98 -7.28 15.63 6.10
CA PHE A 98 -8.28 15.68 5.02
C PHE A 98 -8.58 14.34 4.34
N ALA A 99 -7.93 13.24 4.76
CA ALA A 99 -8.12 11.93 4.16
C ALA A 99 -9.58 11.45 4.18
N ALA A 100 -10.32 11.75 5.25
CA ALA A 100 -11.73 11.40 5.36
C ALA A 100 -12.58 12.02 4.23
N ASP A 101 -12.29 13.27 3.84
CA ASP A 101 -12.99 13.99 2.77
C ASP A 101 -12.71 13.41 1.37
N LEU A 102 -11.62 12.66 1.21
CA LEU A 102 -11.28 12.06 -0.07
C LEU A 102 -12.29 10.99 -0.47
N ASP A 103 -13.01 10.38 0.47
CA ASP A 103 -14.04 9.35 0.24
C ASP A 103 -13.58 8.22 -0.72
N VAL A 104 -12.32 7.82 -0.58
CA VAL A 104 -11.72 6.70 -1.30
C VAL A 104 -10.85 5.92 -0.33
N LYS A 105 -10.56 4.66 -0.66
CA LYS A 105 -9.54 3.90 0.07
C LYS A 105 -8.16 4.47 -0.25
N ILE A 106 -7.31 4.56 0.76
CA ILE A 106 -5.90 4.95 0.62
C ILE A 106 -5.05 3.73 0.97
N CYS A 107 -3.97 3.50 0.24
CA CYS A 107 -2.99 2.47 0.56
C CYS A 107 -1.59 3.07 0.60
N LEU A 108 -0.98 3.12 1.77
CA LEU A 108 0.38 3.61 1.96
C LEU A 108 1.39 2.50 1.65
N ASP A 109 2.34 2.78 0.76
CA ASP A 109 3.42 1.85 0.40
C ASP A 109 4.46 1.72 1.53
N HIS A 110 5.10 0.55 1.60
CA HIS A 110 6.34 0.29 2.34
C HIS A 110 6.33 0.72 3.82
N PHE A 111 5.39 0.18 4.62
CA PHE A 111 5.21 0.51 6.04
C PHE A 111 4.86 1.99 6.31
N GLY A 112 4.42 2.73 5.28
CA GLY A 112 4.25 4.18 5.36
C GLY A 112 5.53 4.97 5.11
N SER A 113 6.60 4.29 4.68
CA SER A 113 7.96 4.83 4.44
C SER A 113 8.51 5.65 5.61
N PRO A 114 8.71 5.00 6.79
CA PRO A 114 9.35 5.65 7.93
C PRO A 114 10.76 6.10 7.58
N ASP A 115 11.25 7.09 8.32
CA ASP A 115 12.67 7.40 8.38
C ASP A 115 13.24 6.70 9.63
N LEU A 116 14.05 5.67 9.43
CA LEU A 116 14.67 4.87 10.49
C LEU A 116 16.17 5.18 10.66
N SER A 117 16.61 6.35 10.17
CA SER A 117 18.02 6.75 10.26
C SER A 117 18.49 6.73 11.73
N PRO A 118 19.54 5.94 12.08
CA PRO A 118 19.96 5.73 13.48
C PRO A 118 20.38 7.01 14.21
N SER A 119 20.74 8.07 13.49
CA SER A 119 21.12 9.36 14.05
C SER A 119 19.94 10.19 14.56
N LEU A 120 18.69 9.74 14.35
CA LEU A 120 17.50 10.58 14.56
C LEU A 120 16.51 10.03 15.60
N ILE A 121 16.51 8.73 15.94
CA ILE A 121 15.41 8.13 16.70
C ILE A 121 15.82 6.96 17.62
N ASP A 122 15.04 6.77 18.68
CA ASP A 122 14.95 5.51 19.43
C ASP A 122 13.92 4.62 18.73
N THR A 123 14.39 3.61 17.99
CA THR A 123 13.52 2.70 17.23
C THR A 123 12.70 1.76 18.12
N THR A 124 12.96 1.71 19.43
CA THR A 124 12.20 0.85 20.36
C THR A 124 10.79 1.39 20.65
N ASP A 125 10.59 2.71 20.55
CA ASP A 125 9.27 3.34 20.58
C ASP A 125 8.89 3.86 19.18
N PRO A 126 7.97 3.20 18.45
CA PRO A 126 7.58 3.64 17.11
C PRO A 126 6.88 5.01 17.12
N TYR A 127 6.35 5.48 18.25
CA TYR A 127 5.75 6.82 18.35
C TYR A 127 6.78 7.96 18.37
N SER A 128 8.06 7.66 18.51
CA SER A 128 9.15 8.63 18.29
C SER A 128 9.38 8.93 16.80
N ILE A 129 8.90 8.07 15.90
CA ILE A 129 9.06 8.23 14.45
C ILE A 129 8.11 9.33 13.96
N ALA A 130 8.66 10.34 13.28
CA ALA A 130 7.88 11.44 12.73
C ALA A 130 6.78 10.95 11.77
N GLY A 131 5.54 11.36 12.04
CA GLY A 131 4.34 10.96 11.28
C GLY A 131 3.69 9.63 11.72
N PHE A 132 4.30 8.86 12.62
CA PHE A 132 3.73 7.56 13.02
C PHE A 132 2.41 7.70 13.81
N ARG A 133 2.29 8.70 14.69
CA ARG A 133 1.03 8.99 15.39
C ARG A 133 -0.10 9.29 14.39
N SER A 134 0.17 10.16 13.42
CA SER A 134 -0.78 10.50 12.35
C SER A 134 -1.14 9.29 11.49
N LEU A 135 -0.21 8.36 11.29
CA LEU A 135 -0.49 7.08 10.63
C LEU A 135 -1.49 6.22 11.44
N VAL A 136 -1.29 6.10 12.75
CA VAL A 136 -2.22 5.40 13.64
C VAL A 136 -3.60 6.05 13.61
N ASP A 137 -3.67 7.38 13.69
CA ASP A 137 -4.93 8.13 13.62
C ASP A 137 -5.62 7.94 12.26
N LEU A 138 -4.86 7.98 11.17
CA LEU A 138 -5.36 7.74 9.82
C LEU A 138 -5.87 6.30 9.63
N LEU A 139 -5.25 5.31 10.27
CA LEU A 139 -5.74 3.94 10.29
C LEU A 139 -7.05 3.84 11.07
N ALA A 140 -7.21 4.57 12.18
CA ALA A 140 -8.45 4.61 12.94
C ALA A 140 -9.63 5.18 12.12
N GLN A 141 -9.40 6.08 11.16
CA GLN A 141 -10.43 6.67 10.29
C GLN A 141 -11.15 5.68 9.35
N GLY A 142 -10.68 4.45 9.18
CA GLY A 142 -11.48 3.42 8.52
C GLY A 142 -11.08 3.01 7.10
N LYS A 143 -10.51 3.94 6.33
CA LYS A 143 -10.33 3.80 4.87
C LYS A 143 -8.87 3.65 4.42
N THR A 144 -7.93 3.68 5.36
CA THR A 144 -6.50 3.60 5.06
C THR A 144 -5.94 2.21 5.29
N TYR A 145 -5.10 1.77 4.37
CA TYR A 145 -4.35 0.52 4.39
C TYR A 145 -2.85 0.82 4.39
N VAL A 146 -2.05 -0.07 4.96
CA VAL A 146 -0.58 -0.02 4.89
C VAL A 146 -0.07 -1.31 4.26
N LYS A 147 0.89 -1.17 3.34
CA LYS A 147 1.58 -2.31 2.76
C LYS A 147 2.81 -2.68 3.58
N PHE A 148 2.85 -3.91 4.05
CA PHE A 148 4.07 -4.55 4.52
C PHE A 148 4.83 -5.03 3.29
N SER A 149 5.75 -4.20 2.82
CA SER A 149 6.50 -4.44 1.59
C SER A 149 7.84 -3.72 1.59
N ALA A 150 8.76 -4.24 0.78
CA ALA A 150 10.08 -3.64 0.56
C ALA A 150 10.82 -3.19 1.84
N PRO A 151 10.95 -4.03 2.88
CA PRO A 151 11.62 -3.63 4.12
C PRO A 151 13.06 -3.15 3.89
N TYR A 152 13.74 -3.72 2.89
CA TYR A 152 15.07 -3.33 2.42
C TYR A 152 15.18 -1.89 1.88
N ARG A 153 14.07 -1.19 1.71
CA ARG A 153 14.05 0.24 1.34
C ARG A 153 13.96 1.18 2.54
N VAL A 154 13.60 0.67 3.72
CA VAL A 154 13.26 1.49 4.89
C VAL A 154 14.03 1.10 6.15
N SER A 155 14.42 -0.16 6.28
CA SER A 155 15.19 -0.69 7.42
C SER A 155 16.69 -0.66 7.10
N HIS A 156 17.48 -0.33 8.11
CA HIS A 156 18.94 -0.36 8.11
C HIS A 156 19.49 -1.63 8.78
N ASP A 157 18.64 -2.41 9.44
CA ASP A 157 18.98 -3.68 10.06
C ASP A 157 18.52 -4.87 9.20
N THR A 158 19.45 -5.73 8.80
CA THR A 158 19.12 -6.96 8.05
C THR A 158 18.20 -7.93 8.80
N ALA A 159 18.18 -7.88 10.13
CA ALA A 159 17.27 -8.65 10.98
C ALA A 159 15.91 -7.94 11.20
N LEU A 160 15.74 -6.73 10.65
CA LEU A 160 14.54 -5.89 10.76
C LEU A 160 14.19 -5.51 12.21
N GLY A 161 15.16 -5.47 13.12
CA GLY A 161 14.96 -5.11 14.52
C GLY A 161 14.54 -3.64 14.69
N ASP A 162 15.02 -2.76 13.82
CA ASP A 162 14.62 -1.34 13.78
C ASP A 162 13.19 -1.10 13.25
N LEU A 163 12.65 -2.04 12.48
CA LEU A 163 11.32 -1.98 11.88
C LEU A 163 10.28 -2.76 12.70
N ALA A 164 10.72 -3.74 13.49
CA ALA A 164 9.84 -4.63 14.24
C ALA A 164 8.89 -3.92 15.21
N PRO A 165 9.31 -2.92 16.01
CA PRO A 165 8.40 -2.19 16.91
C PRO A 165 7.25 -1.51 16.15
N LEU A 166 7.57 -0.87 15.02
CA LEU A 166 6.58 -0.26 14.14
C LEU A 166 5.61 -1.31 13.55
N ALA A 167 6.13 -2.42 13.03
CA ALA A 167 5.31 -3.47 12.42
C ALA A 167 4.35 -4.12 13.44
N LEU A 168 4.85 -4.41 14.64
CA LEU A 168 4.06 -4.99 15.74
C LEU A 168 2.98 -4.01 16.22
N GLU A 169 3.30 -2.73 16.33
CA GLU A 169 2.34 -1.72 16.75
C GLU A 169 1.24 -1.51 15.70
N LEU A 170 1.59 -1.49 14.41
CA LEU A 170 0.60 -1.46 13.33
C LEU A 170 -0.35 -2.67 13.41
N LEU A 171 0.18 -3.89 13.57
CA LEU A 171 -0.62 -5.10 13.76
C LEU A 171 -1.55 -5.00 14.98
N ARG A 172 -1.05 -4.44 16.09
CA ARG A 172 -1.85 -4.23 17.30
C ARG A 172 -3.00 -3.25 17.08
N VAL A 173 -2.74 -2.12 16.41
CA VAL A 173 -3.72 -1.04 16.19
C VAL A 173 -4.87 -1.48 15.27
N VAL A 174 -4.56 -2.19 14.19
CA VAL A 174 -5.55 -2.55 13.15
C VAL A 174 -6.16 -3.95 13.33
N GLY A 175 -5.55 -4.78 14.18
CA GLY A 175 -5.89 -6.18 14.38
C GLY A 175 -5.87 -6.96 13.06
N THR A 176 -7.02 -7.50 12.67
CA THR A 176 -7.18 -8.36 11.49
C THR A 176 -7.45 -7.59 10.19
N THR A 177 -7.31 -6.25 10.17
CA THR A 177 -7.73 -5.41 9.04
C THR A 177 -6.60 -4.54 8.49
N ARG A 178 -6.76 -4.00 7.27
CA ARG A 178 -5.98 -2.85 6.74
C ARG A 178 -4.47 -3.02 6.52
N LEU A 179 -3.86 -4.13 6.92
CA LEU A 179 -2.47 -4.47 6.57
C LEU A 179 -2.43 -5.47 5.44
N VAL A 180 -1.67 -5.16 4.39
CA VAL A 180 -1.51 -6.04 3.23
C VAL A 180 -0.05 -6.33 2.98
N PHE A 181 0.27 -7.58 2.66
CA PHE A 181 1.61 -7.95 2.21
C PHE A 181 1.83 -7.61 0.73
N ALA A 182 3.04 -7.18 0.38
CA ALA A 182 3.48 -7.19 -1.02
C ALA A 182 5.00 -7.44 -1.12
N THR A 183 5.42 -8.12 -2.18
CA THR A 183 6.84 -8.46 -2.39
C THR A 183 7.69 -7.28 -2.85
N ASP A 184 7.10 -6.29 -3.53
CA ASP A 184 7.82 -5.25 -4.28
C ASP A 184 8.74 -5.81 -5.38
N TRP A 185 8.42 -6.99 -5.91
CA TRP A 185 9.11 -7.54 -7.09
C TRP A 185 8.97 -6.56 -8.27
N PRO A 186 10.02 -6.31 -9.09
CA PRO A 186 11.28 -7.03 -9.20
C PRO A 186 12.41 -6.54 -8.29
N HIS A 187 12.10 -5.86 -7.18
CA HIS A 187 13.10 -5.34 -6.24
C HIS A 187 14.08 -4.39 -6.92
N THR A 188 13.58 -3.49 -7.77
CA THR A 188 14.41 -2.60 -8.59
C THR A 188 15.51 -1.94 -7.76
N ARG A 189 16.76 -2.07 -8.24
CA ARG A 189 18.04 -1.68 -7.59
C ARG A 189 18.59 -2.64 -6.53
N PHE A 190 17.93 -3.77 -6.27
CA PHE A 190 18.31 -4.79 -5.30
C PHE A 190 18.33 -6.18 -5.96
N ASN A 191 19.25 -6.37 -6.91
CA ASN A 191 19.36 -7.63 -7.67
C ASN A 191 19.77 -8.80 -6.77
N GLY A 192 19.16 -9.97 -6.98
CA GLY A 192 19.48 -11.18 -6.21
C GLY A 192 18.89 -11.23 -4.80
N LEU A 193 18.10 -10.22 -4.42
CA LEU A 193 17.43 -10.19 -3.12
C LEU A 193 16.40 -11.33 -3.01
N SER A 194 16.47 -12.08 -1.91
CA SER A 194 15.40 -13.00 -1.50
C SER A 194 14.46 -12.33 -0.51
N ILE A 195 13.15 -12.42 -0.77
CA ILE A 195 12.12 -11.95 0.17
C ILE A 195 11.66 -13.03 1.15
N ALA A 196 12.18 -14.26 1.07
CA ALA A 196 11.79 -15.35 1.96
C ALA A 196 12.03 -15.02 3.46
N PRO A 197 13.17 -14.41 3.87
CA PRO A 197 13.35 -14.00 5.27
C PRO A 197 12.30 -12.99 5.72
N PHE A 198 11.92 -12.06 4.85
CA PHE A 198 10.86 -11.09 5.16
C PHE A 198 9.48 -11.76 5.30
N VAL A 199 9.16 -12.74 4.45
CA VAL A 199 7.92 -13.52 4.58
C VAL A 199 7.89 -14.24 5.93
N GLN A 200 8.99 -14.87 6.33
CA GLN A 200 9.09 -15.51 7.64
C GLN A 200 8.91 -14.49 8.76
N GLN A 201 9.56 -13.33 8.67
CA GLN A 201 9.43 -12.28 9.69
C GLN A 201 8.00 -11.76 9.84
N CYS A 202 7.25 -11.62 8.74
CA CYS A 202 5.81 -11.29 8.81
C CYS A 202 5.00 -12.36 9.57
N ILE A 203 5.31 -13.65 9.36
CA ILE A 203 4.67 -14.76 10.09
C ILE A 203 5.01 -14.70 11.58
N GLU A 204 6.28 -14.41 11.92
CA GLU A 204 6.72 -14.23 13.31
C GLU A 204 6.03 -13.04 13.97
N TRP A 205 5.90 -11.89 13.29
CA TRP A 205 5.17 -10.73 13.81
C TRP A 205 3.68 -11.01 14.02
N CYS A 206 3.07 -11.85 13.17
CA CYS A 206 1.71 -12.37 13.38
C CYS A 206 1.64 -13.43 14.49
N LYS A 207 2.76 -13.78 15.15
CA LYS A 207 2.85 -14.80 16.20
C LYS A 207 2.27 -16.15 15.79
N HIS A 208 2.42 -16.51 14.51
CA HIS A 208 1.84 -17.74 13.94
C HIS A 208 0.30 -17.82 14.03
N ASP A 209 -0.39 -16.71 14.31
CA ASP A 209 -1.85 -16.64 14.29
C ASP A 209 -2.36 -16.77 12.86
N ARG A 210 -3.10 -17.85 12.60
CA ARG A 210 -3.59 -18.19 11.26
C ARG A 210 -4.52 -17.13 10.68
N ILE A 211 -5.31 -16.45 11.51
CA ILE A 211 -6.24 -15.41 11.06
C ILE A 211 -5.45 -14.17 10.67
N LEU A 212 -4.48 -13.74 11.49
CA LEU A 212 -3.64 -12.59 11.15
C LEU A 212 -2.82 -12.84 9.89
N ILE A 213 -2.25 -14.04 9.74
CA ILE A 213 -1.51 -14.43 8.53
C ILE A 213 -2.42 -14.40 7.30
N ASP A 214 -3.58 -15.05 7.34
CA ASP A 214 -4.54 -15.02 6.22
C ASP A 214 -4.90 -13.58 5.83
N ARG A 215 -5.21 -12.75 6.84
CA ARG A 215 -5.61 -11.37 6.60
C ARG A 215 -4.48 -10.54 6.02
N LEU A 216 -3.25 -10.69 6.52
CA LEU A 216 -2.07 -9.99 6.00
C LEU A 216 -1.73 -10.41 4.56
N PHE A 217 -1.75 -11.71 4.25
CA PHE A 217 -1.28 -12.23 2.96
C PHE A 217 -2.38 -12.31 1.89
N GLN A 218 -3.66 -12.34 2.26
CA GLN A 218 -4.76 -12.54 1.33
C GLN A 218 -5.98 -11.65 1.63
N GLY A 219 -6.64 -11.83 2.78
CA GLY A 219 -7.98 -11.28 3.03
C GLY A 219 -8.05 -9.76 2.92
N ASN A 220 -7.09 -9.02 3.51
CA ASN A 220 -7.06 -7.57 3.41
C ASN A 220 -6.80 -7.08 1.98
N ALA A 221 -6.07 -7.84 1.16
CA ALA A 221 -5.84 -7.49 -0.23
C ALA A 221 -7.11 -7.68 -1.07
N GLU A 222 -7.91 -8.71 -0.80
CA GLU A 222 -9.21 -8.90 -1.46
C GLU A 222 -10.16 -7.74 -1.15
N ASP A 223 -10.22 -7.31 0.11
CA ASP A 223 -11.00 -6.16 0.56
C ASP A 223 -10.51 -4.85 -0.09
N LEU A 224 -9.19 -4.65 -0.15
CA LEU A 224 -8.58 -3.45 -0.73
C LEU A 224 -8.87 -3.34 -2.23
N TRP A 225 -8.69 -4.43 -2.98
CA TRP A 225 -8.73 -4.44 -4.44
C TRP A 225 -10.07 -4.86 -5.05
N ALA A 226 -11.12 -5.00 -4.22
CA ALA A 226 -12.46 -5.43 -4.62
C ALA A 226 -12.43 -6.73 -5.44
N VAL A 227 -11.79 -7.75 -4.88
CA VAL A 227 -11.79 -9.10 -5.47
C VAL A 227 -13.05 -9.82 -5.01
N ASN A 228 -13.98 -10.06 -5.93
CA ASN A 228 -15.16 -10.86 -5.65
C ASN A 228 -14.72 -12.31 -5.40
N ARG A 229 -14.91 -12.82 -4.17
CA ARG A 229 -14.81 -14.25 -3.90
C ARG A 229 -15.90 -14.93 -4.71
N THR A 230 -15.54 -15.74 -5.69
CA THR A 230 -16.48 -16.74 -6.20
C THR A 230 -16.60 -17.75 -5.07
N THR A 231 -17.72 -17.76 -4.37
CA THR A 231 -18.07 -18.88 -3.49
C THR A 231 -18.08 -20.11 -4.38
N SER A 232 -17.06 -20.94 -4.28
CA SER A 232 -17.15 -22.31 -4.78
C SER A 232 -18.23 -22.97 -3.94
N GLY A 233 -19.45 -23.01 -4.48
CA GLY A 233 -20.53 -23.78 -3.88
C GLY A 233 -20.02 -25.20 -3.71
N THR A 234 -19.90 -25.64 -2.47
CA THR A 234 -19.95 -27.06 -2.15
C THR A 234 -21.36 -27.52 -2.50
N SER A 235 -21.54 -27.91 -3.75
CA SER A 235 -22.65 -28.75 -4.17
C SER A 235 -22.48 -30.09 -3.47
N ASN A 236 -23.40 -30.38 -2.56
CA ASN A 236 -23.61 -31.69 -1.97
C ASN A 236 -23.58 -32.79 -3.04
N LEU A 237 -22.73 -33.79 -2.83
CA LEU A 237 -23.00 -35.21 -3.07
C LEU A 237 -22.29 -36.01 -1.96
#